data_AF-A0A225WNG6-F1
#
_entry.id   AF-A0A225WNG6-F1
#
_cell.length_a   1.000
_cell.length_b   1.000
_cell.length_c   1.000
_cell.angle_alpha   90.00
_cell.angle_beta   90.00
_cell.angle_gamma   90.00
#
_symmetry.space_group_name_H-M   'P 1'
#
loop_
_entity.id
_entity.type
_entity.pdbx_description
1 polymer ?
#
loop_
_entity_poly.entity_id
_entity_poly.type
_entity_poly.pdbx_seq_one_letter_code
_entity_poly.pdbx_strand_id
1 'polypeptide(L)'
;MTILRRATPRTTGNDVSRPPGRRGPPATQATVQRPGRYMPPESLLHALEEAITQQGNAADVRSIALREVQRARVPATLKLKLFIPAGQLARTHQLDKILVAISKDMQTATWISAISTLCDFIRIPGRGIRFTCTSSAMAAKLGGTAIHIFGSDYIIKSASVFDRIMCLPIWMTTLYAYFTRLGLSSLVTPMYQVGALTSRDRTLWFNSLDCPKALMVDETTALREIFFEGSSNPVFVQHKLRALNVTPSSILERNAKQARERGNAASETAPTQLGNKTPGKNTLRHWKIEFD
;
A
#
# COMPACT_ATOMS: atom_id res chain seq x y z
N MET A 1 -3.02 -36.92 -19.35
CA MET A 1 -4.21 -36.32 -18.71
C MET A 1 -4.55 -35.06 -19.50
N THR A 2 -5.61 -35.15 -20.29
CA THR A 2 -5.88 -34.27 -21.44
C THR A 2 -7.04 -33.34 -21.12
N ILE A 3 -6.83 -32.02 -21.20
CA ILE A 3 -7.88 -31.03 -20.95
C ILE A 3 -8.41 -30.53 -22.30
N LEU A 4 -9.64 -30.95 -22.62
CA LEU A 4 -10.40 -30.54 -23.80
C LEU A 4 -10.76 -29.05 -23.77
N ARG A 5 -10.52 -28.37 -24.89
CA ARG A 5 -11.08 -27.04 -25.19
C ARG A 5 -12.40 -27.23 -25.95
N ARG A 6 -13.51 -26.71 -25.42
CA ARG A 6 -14.77 -26.57 -26.16
C ARG A 6 -14.87 -25.16 -26.74
N ALA A 7 -14.96 -25.08 -28.06
CA ALA A 7 -15.51 -23.95 -28.79
C ALA A 7 -16.99 -24.26 -29.12
N THR A 8 -17.86 -23.25 -29.04
CA THR A 8 -19.24 -23.32 -29.53
C THR A 8 -19.46 -22.28 -30.63
N PRO A 9 -20.41 -22.52 -31.55
CA PRO A 9 -20.33 -22.07 -32.93
C PRO A 9 -21.00 -20.72 -33.20
N ARG A 10 -20.58 -20.13 -34.33
CA ARG A 10 -21.22 -19.06 -35.09
C ARG A 10 -22.64 -19.46 -35.52
N THR A 11 -23.61 -18.59 -35.30
CA THR A 11 -24.91 -18.61 -35.98
C THR A 11 -25.08 -17.32 -36.77
N THR A 12 -25.38 -17.46 -38.06
CA THR A 12 -25.67 -16.44 -39.06
C THR A 12 -27.14 -16.02 -39.03
N GLY A 13 -27.40 -14.74 -39.32
CA GLY A 13 -28.61 -14.25 -39.99
C GLY A 13 -29.80 -13.86 -39.11
N ASN A 14 -30.06 -12.56 -38.96
CA ASN A 14 -31.17 -11.94 -39.68
C ASN A 14 -31.17 -10.41 -39.57
N ASP A 15 -31.62 -9.85 -40.69
CA ASP A 15 -31.63 -8.48 -41.16
C ASP A 15 -32.90 -7.75 -40.69
N VAL A 16 -32.75 -6.55 -40.10
CA VAL A 16 -33.83 -5.54 -40.00
C VAL A 16 -33.21 -4.14 -40.04
N SER A 17 -33.25 -3.55 -41.24
CA SER A 17 -33.42 -2.14 -41.62
C SER A 17 -33.44 -1.08 -40.49
N ARG A 18 -32.46 -0.16 -40.51
CA ARG A 18 -32.50 1.13 -39.76
C ARG A 18 -31.99 2.29 -40.65
N PRO A 19 -32.58 3.50 -40.59
CA PRO A 19 -32.41 4.55 -41.61
C PRO A 19 -31.11 5.36 -41.47
N PRO A 20 -30.69 6.11 -42.52
CA PRO A 20 -29.36 6.71 -42.60
C PRO A 20 -29.30 8.05 -41.85
N GLY A 21 -28.44 8.14 -40.83
CA GLY A 21 -28.19 9.36 -40.07
C GLY A 21 -26.69 9.64 -39.93
N ARG A 22 -26.23 10.67 -40.65
CA ARG A 22 -25.02 11.51 -40.45
C ARG A 22 -23.67 10.82 -40.16
N ARG A 23 -22.82 10.79 -41.19
CA ARG A 23 -21.37 10.58 -41.08
C ARG A 23 -20.73 11.75 -40.31
N GLY A 24 -20.30 11.50 -39.07
CA GLY A 24 -19.27 12.30 -38.43
C GLY A 24 -17.88 11.92 -38.98
N PRO A 25 -16.89 12.81 -38.93
CA PRO A 25 -15.54 12.53 -39.44
C PRO A 25 -14.89 11.41 -38.60
N PRO A 26 -14.00 10.58 -39.20
CA PRO A 26 -13.33 9.52 -38.48
C PRO A 26 -12.42 10.12 -37.41
N ALA A 27 -12.70 9.83 -36.14
CA ALA A 27 -11.77 10.05 -35.06
C ALA A 27 -10.49 9.29 -35.39
N THR A 28 -9.38 10.02 -35.53
CA THR A 28 -8.04 9.49 -35.63
C THR A 28 -7.81 8.57 -34.43
N GLN A 29 -7.95 7.27 -34.63
CA GLN A 29 -7.59 6.29 -33.62
C GLN A 29 -6.07 6.40 -33.45
N ALA A 30 -5.66 7.17 -32.44
CA ALA A 30 -4.31 7.13 -31.94
C ALA A 30 -4.00 5.65 -31.65
N THR A 31 -3.15 5.07 -32.48
CA THR A 31 -2.65 3.71 -32.30
C THR A 31 -2.03 3.66 -30.92
N VAL A 32 -2.73 3.00 -29.99
CA VAL A 32 -2.20 2.66 -28.67
C VAL A 32 -1.02 1.75 -28.96
N GLN A 33 0.18 2.33 -29.06
CA GLN A 33 1.43 1.59 -29.15
C GLN A 33 1.49 0.72 -27.89
N ARG A 34 1.23 -0.57 -28.07
CA ARG A 34 1.43 -1.54 -27.02
C ARG A 34 2.93 -1.52 -26.71
N PRO A 35 3.33 -1.34 -25.43
CA PRO A 35 4.74 -1.39 -25.10
C PRO A 35 5.34 -2.69 -25.62
N GLY A 36 6.47 -2.57 -26.32
CA GLY A 36 7.19 -3.72 -26.87
C GLY A 36 7.49 -4.72 -25.76
N ARG A 37 7.27 -6.01 -26.04
CA ARG A 37 7.66 -7.07 -25.10
C ARG A 37 9.17 -7.04 -24.95
N TYR A 38 9.66 -7.26 -23.73
CA TYR A 38 11.09 -7.41 -23.48
C TYR A 38 11.65 -8.52 -24.37
N MET A 39 12.67 -8.16 -25.15
CA MET A 39 13.46 -9.11 -25.93
C MET A 39 14.82 -9.25 -25.24
N PRO A 40 15.21 -10.45 -24.81
CA PRO A 40 16.52 -10.67 -24.23
C PRO A 40 17.63 -10.30 -25.24
N PRO A 41 18.80 -9.87 -24.78
CA PRO A 41 19.93 -9.63 -25.68
C PRO A 41 20.37 -10.94 -26.32
N GLU A 42 20.75 -10.91 -27.61
CA GLU A 42 21.23 -12.08 -28.36
C GLU A 42 22.39 -12.79 -27.66
N SER A 43 23.24 -12.06 -26.93
CA SER A 43 24.32 -12.64 -26.13
C SER A 43 23.85 -13.58 -25.02
N LEU A 44 22.66 -13.34 -24.45
CA LEU A 44 22.06 -14.26 -23.48
C LEU A 44 21.49 -15.50 -24.17
N LEU A 45 20.88 -15.33 -25.34
CA LEU A 45 20.30 -16.43 -26.12
C LEU A 45 21.39 -17.40 -26.58
N HIS A 46 22.48 -16.87 -27.13
CA HIS A 46 23.65 -17.67 -27.52
C HIS A 46 24.30 -18.37 -26.33
N ALA A 47 24.49 -17.69 -25.19
CA ALA A 47 25.04 -18.32 -23.99
C ALA A 47 24.17 -19.50 -23.47
N LEU A 48 22.84 -19.39 -23.62
CA LEU A 48 21.92 -20.46 -23.26
C LEU A 48 22.02 -21.64 -24.24
N GLU A 49 22.08 -21.36 -25.54
CA GLU A 49 22.23 -22.38 -26.59
C GLU A 49 23.55 -23.14 -26.47
N GLU A 50 24.65 -22.42 -26.20
CA GLU A 50 25.97 -23.02 -25.94
C GLU A 50 25.93 -23.95 -24.72
N ALA A 51 25.33 -23.53 -23.62
CA ALA A 51 25.20 -24.36 -22.43
C ALA A 51 24.33 -25.62 -22.65
N ILE A 52 23.32 -25.55 -23.52
CA ILE A 52 22.47 -26.70 -23.89
C ILE A 52 23.24 -27.67 -24.79
N THR A 53 23.98 -27.16 -25.78
CA THR A 53 24.71 -27.96 -26.76
C THR A 53 25.92 -28.67 -26.18
N GLN A 54 26.60 -28.07 -25.19
CA GLN A 54 27.76 -28.67 -24.53
C GLN A 54 27.43 -29.81 -23.54
N GLN A 55 26.19 -30.34 -23.53
CA GLN A 55 25.70 -31.25 -22.47
C GLN A 55 25.97 -30.67 -21.06
N GLY A 56 25.80 -29.34 -20.93
CA GLY A 56 26.10 -28.62 -19.71
C GLY A 56 25.34 -29.19 -18.53
N ASN A 57 26.02 -29.25 -17.38
CA ASN A 57 25.43 -29.56 -16.09
C ASN A 57 24.10 -28.83 -15.95
N ALA A 58 23.02 -29.53 -15.60
CA ALA A 58 21.68 -28.94 -15.52
C ALA A 58 21.62 -27.70 -14.59
N ALA A 59 22.55 -27.59 -13.66
CA ALA A 59 22.76 -26.40 -12.84
C ALA A 59 23.18 -25.16 -13.65
N ASP A 60 24.05 -25.32 -14.65
CA ASP A 60 24.60 -24.22 -15.45
C ASP A 60 23.55 -23.67 -16.41
N VAL A 61 22.84 -24.55 -17.14
CA VAL A 61 21.70 -24.18 -17.99
C VAL A 61 20.64 -23.43 -17.16
N ARG A 62 20.34 -23.93 -15.95
CA ARG A 62 19.39 -23.27 -15.03
C ARG A 62 19.90 -21.89 -14.59
N SER A 63 21.20 -21.75 -14.31
CA SER A 63 21.80 -20.48 -13.88
C SER A 63 21.73 -19.40 -14.96
N ILE A 64 21.92 -19.80 -16.23
CA ILE A 64 21.86 -18.93 -17.41
C ILE A 64 20.41 -18.59 -17.75
N ALA A 65 19.52 -19.58 -17.77
CA ALA A 65 18.10 -19.37 -18.04
C ALA A 65 17.44 -18.44 -17.01
N LEU A 66 17.86 -18.50 -15.75
CA LEU A 66 17.37 -17.64 -14.68
C LEU A 66 18.23 -16.38 -14.48
N ARG A 67 19.14 -16.07 -15.42
CA ARG A 67 20.13 -15.01 -15.23
C ARG A 67 19.49 -13.64 -15.04
N GLU A 68 18.50 -13.34 -15.86
CA GLU A 68 17.80 -12.05 -15.85
C GLU A 68 16.67 -11.99 -14.80
N VAL A 69 16.28 -13.14 -14.23
CA VAL A 69 15.21 -13.22 -13.23
C VAL A 69 15.80 -13.03 -11.83
N GLN A 70 16.13 -11.78 -11.49
CA GLN A 70 16.70 -11.43 -10.18
C GLN A 70 15.85 -11.94 -9.00
N ARG A 71 14.52 -11.94 -9.12
CA ARG A 71 13.61 -12.44 -8.08
C ARG A 71 13.79 -13.94 -7.80
N ALA A 72 14.17 -14.75 -8.78
CA ALA A 72 14.30 -16.19 -8.59
C ALA A 72 15.57 -16.59 -7.81
N ARG A 73 16.56 -15.69 -7.77
CA ARG A 73 17.90 -15.97 -7.22
C ARG A 73 17.99 -15.87 -5.70
N VAL A 74 17.07 -15.16 -5.07
CA VAL A 74 17.17 -14.80 -3.64
C VAL A 74 15.96 -15.32 -2.85
N PRO A 75 16.14 -15.96 -1.68
CA PRO A 75 15.05 -16.36 -0.79
C PRO A 75 14.11 -15.21 -0.48
N ALA A 76 12.81 -15.51 -0.29
CA ALA A 76 11.81 -14.48 -0.02
C ALA A 76 12.10 -13.66 1.25
N THR A 77 12.77 -14.27 2.24
CA THR A 77 13.15 -13.64 3.52
C THR A 77 14.18 -12.52 3.37
N LEU A 78 14.99 -12.53 2.31
CA LEU A 78 16.04 -11.54 2.07
C LEU A 78 15.60 -10.42 1.12
N LYS A 79 14.36 -10.49 0.61
CA LYS A 79 13.79 -9.50 -0.30
C LYS A 79 13.13 -8.38 0.49
N LEU A 80 13.60 -7.15 0.27
CA LEU A 80 13.04 -5.96 0.91
C LEU A 80 12.22 -5.15 -0.07
N LYS A 81 11.01 -4.74 0.34
CA LYS A 81 10.13 -3.90 -0.46
C LYS A 81 10.46 -2.43 -0.23
N LEU A 82 10.78 -1.72 -1.31
CA LEU A 82 11.02 -0.29 -1.34
C LEU A 82 9.87 0.45 -2.03
N PHE A 83 9.77 1.75 -1.77
CA PHE A 83 8.68 2.56 -2.29
C PHE A 83 9.10 3.99 -2.62
N ILE A 84 8.77 4.44 -3.82
CA ILE A 84 8.91 5.84 -4.26
C ILE A 84 7.52 6.49 -4.21
N PRO A 85 7.29 7.50 -3.35
CA PRO A 85 6.01 8.19 -3.20
C PRO A 85 5.79 9.21 -4.33
N ALA A 86 5.70 8.74 -5.57
CA ALA A 86 5.46 9.56 -6.76
C ALA A 86 4.00 9.44 -7.21
N GLY A 87 3.06 9.92 -6.39
CA GLY A 87 1.62 9.68 -6.61
C GLY A 87 1.07 10.25 -7.92
N GLN A 88 1.48 11.47 -8.28
CA GLN A 88 1.07 12.12 -9.54
C GLN A 88 1.70 11.44 -10.76
N LEU A 89 3.02 11.20 -10.73
CA LEU A 89 3.74 10.43 -11.74
C LEU A 89 3.08 9.07 -12.01
N ALA A 90 2.80 8.32 -10.95
CA ALA A 90 2.15 7.02 -11.04
C ALA A 90 0.68 7.12 -11.46
N ARG A 91 0.06 8.30 -11.49
CA ARG A 91 -1.27 8.50 -12.05
C ARG A 91 -1.19 8.77 -13.56
N THR A 92 -0.24 9.59 -14.00
CA THR A 92 -0.13 10.10 -15.37
C THR A 92 0.61 9.14 -16.30
N HIS A 93 1.64 8.44 -15.82
CA HIS A 93 2.49 7.59 -16.65
C HIS A 93 2.29 6.10 -16.38
N GLN A 94 2.41 5.30 -17.43
CA GLN A 94 2.48 3.85 -17.33
C GLN A 94 3.87 3.41 -16.87
N LEU A 95 3.96 2.18 -16.35
CA LEU A 95 5.18 1.67 -15.73
C LEU A 95 6.36 1.60 -16.72
N ASP A 96 6.10 1.18 -17.94
CA ASP A 96 7.07 1.14 -19.05
C ASP A 96 7.73 2.51 -19.27
N LYS A 97 6.94 3.58 -19.39
CA LYS A 97 7.44 4.94 -19.58
C LYS A 97 8.27 5.43 -18.39
N ILE A 98 7.85 5.07 -17.18
CA ILE A 98 8.57 5.40 -15.94
C ILE A 98 9.93 4.69 -15.92
N LEU A 99 9.97 3.39 -16.24
CA LEU A 99 11.23 2.63 -16.26
C LEU A 99 12.19 3.15 -17.34
N VAL A 100 11.66 3.52 -18.51
CA VAL A 100 12.46 4.17 -19.57
C VAL A 100 13.02 5.50 -19.09
N ALA A 101 12.23 6.35 -18.44
CA ALA A 101 12.70 7.62 -17.90
C ALA A 101 13.81 7.42 -16.86
N ILE A 102 13.61 6.51 -15.90
CA ILE A 102 14.62 6.15 -14.90
C ILE A 102 15.94 5.72 -15.56
N SER A 103 15.88 4.95 -16.66
CA SER A 103 17.07 4.47 -17.37
C SER A 103 17.80 5.55 -18.18
N LYS A 104 17.09 6.60 -18.62
CA LYS A 104 17.65 7.69 -19.44
C LYS A 104 18.22 8.82 -18.59
N ASP A 105 17.60 9.07 -17.46
CA ASP A 105 17.96 10.15 -16.55
C ASP A 105 19.29 9.85 -15.84
N MET A 106 20.07 10.90 -15.56
CA MET A 106 21.31 10.75 -14.78
C MET A 106 20.95 10.46 -13.32
N GLN A 107 21.22 9.24 -12.88
CA GLN A 107 20.88 8.78 -11.54
C GLN A 107 22.02 8.99 -10.54
N THR A 108 21.70 8.91 -9.26
CA THR A 108 22.69 8.94 -8.18
C THR A 108 23.61 7.71 -8.25
N ALA A 109 24.86 7.85 -7.79
CA ALA A 109 25.81 6.73 -7.72
C ALA A 109 25.26 5.55 -6.90
N THR A 110 24.48 5.85 -5.85
CA THR A 110 23.79 4.84 -5.04
C THR A 110 22.76 4.05 -5.85
N TRP A 111 21.99 4.72 -6.71
CA TRP A 111 21.04 4.04 -7.59
C TRP A 111 21.74 3.15 -8.61
N ILE A 112 22.77 3.69 -9.28
CA ILE A 112 23.53 2.97 -10.31
C ILE A 112 24.15 1.68 -9.73
N SER A 113 24.78 1.78 -8.56
CA SER A 113 25.36 0.61 -7.88
C SER A 113 24.33 -0.41 -7.41
N ALA A 114 23.09 0.01 -7.13
CA ALA A 114 22.03 -0.88 -6.66
C ALA A 114 21.22 -1.53 -7.78
N ILE A 115 21.28 -1.06 -9.03
CA ILE A 115 20.35 -1.45 -10.11
C ILE A 115 20.29 -2.97 -10.36
N SER A 116 21.43 -3.65 -10.22
CA SER A 116 21.57 -5.11 -10.37
C SER A 116 20.87 -5.91 -9.27
N THR A 117 20.40 -5.24 -8.21
CA THR A 117 19.70 -5.84 -7.07
C THR A 117 18.20 -5.53 -7.07
N LEU A 118 17.70 -4.69 -7.98
CA LEU A 118 16.33 -4.18 -8.01
C LEU A 118 15.42 -4.93 -8.99
N CYS A 119 14.30 -5.45 -8.51
CA CYS A 119 13.33 -6.19 -9.31
C CYS A 119 11.87 -5.89 -8.95
N ASP A 120 10.93 -6.48 -9.70
CA ASP A 120 9.48 -6.41 -9.43
C ASP A 120 8.92 -4.98 -9.29
N PHE A 121 9.27 -4.09 -10.22
CA PHE A 121 8.68 -2.76 -10.25
C PHE A 121 7.17 -2.86 -10.52
N ILE A 122 6.38 -2.24 -9.65
CA ILE A 122 4.93 -2.22 -9.69
C ILE A 122 4.49 -0.77 -9.52
N ARG A 123 3.77 -0.27 -10.52
CA ARG A 123 3.06 1.01 -10.45
C ARG A 123 1.82 0.84 -9.57
N ILE A 124 1.63 1.73 -8.60
CA ILE A 124 0.42 1.84 -7.79
C ILE A 124 -0.22 3.20 -8.09
N PRO A 125 -1.28 3.24 -8.93
CA PRO A 125 -1.88 4.49 -9.38
C PRO A 125 -2.26 5.43 -8.22
N GLY A 126 -1.88 6.70 -8.33
CA GLY A 126 -2.15 7.72 -7.32
C GLY A 126 -1.35 7.59 -6.02
N ARG A 127 -0.49 6.57 -5.86
CA ARG A 127 0.37 6.39 -4.68
C ARG A 127 1.85 6.49 -5.01
N GLY A 128 2.32 5.78 -6.04
CA GLY A 128 3.74 5.74 -6.38
C GLY A 128 4.19 4.43 -7.01
N ILE A 129 5.46 4.09 -6.83
CA ILE A 129 6.11 2.92 -7.42
C ILE A 129 6.66 2.05 -6.29
N ARG A 130 6.29 0.77 -6.27
CA ARG A 130 6.84 -0.24 -5.37
C ARG A 130 7.81 -1.12 -6.13
N PHE A 131 8.91 -1.50 -5.52
CA PHE A 131 9.88 -2.44 -6.10
C PHE A 131 10.54 -3.25 -5.00
N THR A 132 11.27 -4.28 -5.37
CA THR A 132 11.95 -5.20 -4.46
C THR A 132 13.45 -5.04 -4.62
N CYS A 133 14.19 -4.95 -3.51
CA CYS A 133 15.63 -5.04 -3.47
C CYS A 133 16.04 -6.40 -2.87
N THR A 134 16.97 -7.07 -3.54
CA THR A 134 17.48 -8.40 -3.14
C THR A 134 18.65 -8.34 -2.16
N SER A 135 19.13 -7.14 -1.81
CA SER A 135 20.22 -6.92 -0.86
C SER A 135 19.78 -5.97 0.24
N SER A 136 19.83 -6.44 1.50
CA SER A 136 19.48 -5.59 2.66
C SER A 136 20.39 -4.38 2.80
N ALA A 137 21.70 -4.55 2.55
CA ALA A 137 22.66 -3.47 2.61
C ALA A 137 22.39 -2.39 1.55
N MET A 138 22.01 -2.78 0.33
CA MET A 138 21.66 -1.83 -0.72
C MET A 138 20.31 -1.15 -0.45
N ALA A 139 19.32 -1.89 0.04
CA ALA A 139 18.03 -1.31 0.38
C ALA A 139 18.14 -0.24 1.48
N ALA A 140 19.01 -0.46 2.47
CA ALA A 140 19.31 0.52 3.51
C ALA A 140 19.95 1.79 2.92
N LYS A 141 20.93 1.63 2.00
CA LYS A 141 21.59 2.76 1.32
C LYS A 141 20.66 3.53 0.40
N LEU A 142 19.71 2.85 -0.26
CA LEU A 142 18.72 3.50 -1.13
C LEU A 142 17.69 4.31 -0.33
N GLY A 143 17.42 3.93 0.91
CA GLY A 143 16.50 4.65 1.78
C GLY A 143 16.91 6.11 1.98
N GLY A 144 15.99 7.04 1.70
CA GLY A 144 16.24 8.48 1.82
C GLY A 144 17.01 9.09 0.66
N THR A 145 17.43 8.31 -0.34
CA THR A 145 18.12 8.85 -1.52
C THR A 145 17.12 9.35 -2.57
N ALA A 146 17.55 10.33 -3.36
CA ALA A 146 16.79 10.83 -4.48
C ALA A 146 16.97 9.93 -5.71
N ILE A 147 15.87 9.74 -6.45
CA ILE A 147 15.84 9.20 -7.80
C ILE A 147 15.27 10.26 -8.74
N HIS A 148 15.92 10.43 -9.89
CA HIS A 148 15.48 11.39 -10.89
C HIS A 148 14.53 10.73 -11.88
N ILE A 149 13.34 11.30 -12.08
CA ILE A 149 12.35 10.78 -13.03
C ILE A 149 11.64 11.95 -13.71
N PHE A 150 11.79 12.07 -15.04
CA PHE A 150 11.19 13.13 -15.85
C PHE A 150 11.55 14.54 -15.35
N GLY A 151 12.82 14.79 -15.06
CA GLY A 151 13.25 16.13 -14.62
C GLY A 151 12.97 16.45 -13.16
N SER A 152 12.39 15.52 -12.39
CA SER A 152 12.00 15.73 -10.99
C SER A 152 12.65 14.72 -10.05
N ASP A 153 13.02 15.17 -8.85
CA ASP A 153 13.59 14.32 -7.82
C ASP A 153 12.50 13.73 -6.91
N TYR A 154 12.59 12.42 -6.69
CA TYR A 154 11.72 11.71 -5.76
C TYR A 154 12.55 11.01 -4.70
N ILE A 155 12.14 11.12 -3.43
CA ILE A 155 12.85 10.47 -2.33
C ILE A 155 12.34 9.04 -2.15
N ILE A 156 13.25 8.06 -2.25
CA ILE A 156 12.94 6.66 -1.94
C ILE A 156 12.67 6.54 -0.43
N LYS A 157 11.54 5.97 -0.04
CA LYS A 157 11.28 5.70 1.37
C LYS A 157 12.25 4.65 1.90
N SER A 158 12.80 4.91 3.08
CA SER A 158 13.68 3.96 3.77
C SER A 158 12.99 2.62 3.95
N ALA A 159 13.70 1.56 3.55
CA ALA A 159 13.28 0.19 3.85
C ALA A 159 13.20 0.05 5.38
N SER A 160 12.04 -0.38 5.87
CA SER A 160 11.90 -0.82 7.26
C SER A 160 11.46 -2.27 7.23
N VAL A 161 12.26 -3.11 7.87
CA VAL A 161 11.92 -4.52 8.16
C VAL A 161 10.92 -4.65 9.30
N PHE A 162 10.60 -3.54 9.95
CA PHE A 162 9.72 -3.51 11.10
C PHE A 162 8.28 -3.18 10.67
N ASP A 163 7.34 -3.96 11.18
CA ASP A 163 5.95 -3.57 11.23
C ASP A 163 5.75 -2.56 12.37
N ARG A 164 4.73 -1.73 12.23
CA ARG A 164 4.45 -0.69 13.21
C ARG A 164 2.98 -0.62 13.55
N ILE A 165 2.72 -0.41 14.82
CA ILE A 165 1.39 -0.19 15.36
C ILE A 165 1.40 1.11 16.14
N MET A 166 0.38 1.93 15.96
CA MET A 166 0.22 3.18 16.70
C MET A 166 -0.74 2.94 17.85
N CYS A 167 -0.38 3.40 19.04
CA CYS A 167 -1.19 3.32 20.24
C CYS A 167 -1.45 4.74 20.79
N LEU A 168 -2.72 4.99 21.12
CA LEU A 168 -3.16 6.19 21.83
C LEU A 168 -2.79 6.10 23.32
N PRO A 169 -2.80 7.22 24.06
CA PRO A 169 -1.71 7.48 24.99
C PRO A 169 -1.87 6.80 26.36
N ILE A 170 -0.91 5.95 26.69
CA ILE A 170 -0.67 5.41 28.03
C ILE A 170 0.84 5.43 28.34
N TRP A 171 1.22 5.19 29.59
CA TRP A 171 2.59 5.18 30.06
C TRP A 171 3.42 4.11 29.33
N MET A 172 4.65 4.46 28.94
CA MET A 172 5.50 3.66 28.04
C MET A 172 5.88 2.30 28.65
N THR A 173 6.08 2.26 29.97
CA THR A 173 6.44 1.05 30.72
C THR A 173 5.31 0.02 30.70
N THR A 174 4.07 0.46 30.86
CA THR A 174 2.88 -0.41 30.84
C THR A 174 2.66 -1.03 29.46
N LEU A 175 2.83 -0.24 28.39
CA LEU A 175 2.77 -0.77 27.02
C LEU A 175 3.85 -1.82 26.78
N TYR A 176 5.10 -1.50 27.12
CA TYR A 176 6.21 -2.42 26.92
C TYR A 176 6.01 -3.74 27.67
N ALA A 177 5.61 -3.68 28.95
CA ALA A 177 5.33 -4.87 29.75
C ALA A 177 4.18 -5.71 29.16
N TYR A 178 3.13 -5.06 28.67
CA TYR A 178 1.99 -5.75 28.03
C TYR A 178 2.44 -6.58 26.82
N PHE A 179 3.18 -5.99 25.88
CA PHE A 179 3.65 -6.72 24.69
C PHE A 179 4.73 -7.76 25.01
N THR A 180 5.57 -7.49 26.00
CA THR A 180 6.56 -8.47 26.49
C THR A 180 5.87 -9.71 27.04
N ARG A 181 4.77 -9.55 27.80
CA ARG A 181 3.96 -10.67 28.31
C ARG A 181 3.30 -11.49 27.20
N LEU A 182 3.03 -10.88 26.05
CA LEU A 182 2.55 -11.57 24.84
C LEU A 182 3.67 -12.28 24.06
N GLY A 183 4.91 -12.26 24.56
CA GLY A 183 6.08 -12.84 23.89
C GLY A 183 6.60 -12.02 22.73
N LEU A 184 6.26 -10.72 22.66
CA LEU A 184 6.67 -9.82 21.58
C LEU A 184 7.80 -8.88 22.02
N SER A 185 8.85 -8.84 21.22
CA SER A 185 9.92 -7.83 21.36
C SER A 185 9.53 -6.56 20.60
N SER A 186 9.07 -5.54 21.33
CA SER A 186 8.63 -4.26 20.77
C SER A 186 9.59 -3.11 21.10
N LEU A 187 9.85 -2.23 20.15
CA LEU A 187 10.46 -0.91 20.39
C LEU A 187 9.36 0.15 20.48
N VAL A 188 9.34 0.93 21.57
CA VAL A 188 8.36 2.01 21.78
C VAL A 188 8.99 3.35 21.42
N THR A 189 8.43 4.08 20.46
CA THR A 189 8.87 5.43 20.08
C THR A 189 7.71 6.43 20.17
N PRO A 190 7.99 7.74 20.33
CA PRO A 190 6.96 8.75 20.05
C PRO A 190 6.52 8.66 18.58
N MET A 191 5.25 9.01 18.31
CA MET A 191 4.72 9.01 16.94
C MET A 191 5.31 10.13 16.07
N TYR A 192 5.48 11.30 16.67
CA TYR A 192 6.11 12.46 16.05
C TYR A 192 7.19 12.98 16.99
N GLN A 193 8.33 13.34 16.40
CA GLN A 193 9.41 14.00 17.11
C GLN A 193 10.02 15.06 16.20
N VAL A 194 10.10 16.30 16.71
CA VAL A 194 10.73 17.43 16.03
C VAL A 194 11.62 18.14 17.05
N GLY A 195 12.94 17.95 16.93
CA GLY A 195 13.89 18.38 17.95
C GLY A 195 13.60 17.71 19.30
N ALA A 196 13.40 18.53 20.34
CA ALA A 196 13.04 18.07 21.69
C ALA A 196 11.52 17.84 21.88
N LEU A 197 10.68 18.31 20.94
CA LEU A 197 9.23 18.16 21.04
C LEU A 197 8.83 16.73 20.64
N THR A 198 8.06 16.07 21.50
CA THR A 198 7.58 14.70 21.28
C THR A 198 6.06 14.62 21.40
N SER A 199 5.42 13.90 20.48
CA SER A 199 3.97 13.63 20.56
C SER A 199 3.66 12.76 21.79
N ARG A 200 2.42 12.83 22.29
CA ARG A 200 1.89 11.93 23.33
C ARG A 200 1.56 10.53 22.78
N ASP A 201 1.29 10.42 21.48
CA ASP A 201 1.00 9.14 20.83
C ASP A 201 2.27 8.32 20.69
N ARG A 202 2.11 6.99 20.72
CA ARG A 202 3.22 6.04 20.69
C ARG A 202 3.14 5.17 19.45
N THR A 203 4.30 4.84 18.88
CA THR A 203 4.44 3.83 17.83
C THR A 203 5.25 2.67 18.39
N LEU A 204 4.70 1.47 18.30
CA LEU A 204 5.36 0.22 18.61
C LEU A 204 5.89 -0.37 17.31
N TRP A 205 7.15 -0.77 17.33
CA TRP A 205 7.79 -1.44 16.21
C TRP A 205 8.07 -2.89 16.57
N PHE A 206 7.68 -3.80 15.69
CA PHE A 206 7.87 -5.24 15.86
C PHE A 206 8.83 -5.76 14.80
N ASN A 207 9.67 -6.73 15.17
CA ASN A 207 10.61 -7.38 14.27
C ASN A 207 9.92 -8.43 13.37
N SER A 208 8.90 -7.98 12.63
CA SER A 208 8.14 -8.79 11.66
C SER A 208 7.65 -7.84 10.56
N LEU A 209 7.51 -8.33 9.33
CA LEU A 209 6.90 -7.57 8.24
C LEU A 209 5.38 -7.64 8.25
N ASP A 210 4.84 -8.72 8.82
CA ASP A 210 3.41 -8.98 8.97
C ASP A 210 2.98 -8.74 10.41
N CYS A 211 1.68 -8.48 10.61
CA CYS A 211 1.11 -8.31 11.93
C CYS A 211 1.39 -9.56 12.77
N PRO A 212 2.05 -9.45 13.94
CA PRO A 212 2.28 -10.58 14.82
C PRO A 212 0.97 -11.29 15.19
N LYS A 213 0.97 -12.62 15.21
CA LYS A 213 -0.21 -13.42 15.54
C LYS A 213 -0.79 -13.09 16.92
N ALA A 214 0.06 -12.74 17.89
CA ALA A 214 -0.38 -12.32 19.22
C ALA A 214 -1.17 -11.00 19.23
N LEU A 215 -1.19 -10.26 18.11
CA LEU A 215 -1.98 -9.03 17.92
C LEU A 215 -3.23 -9.28 17.06
N MET A 216 -3.57 -10.55 16.87
CA MET A 216 -4.77 -11.02 16.21
C MET A 216 -5.66 -11.68 17.27
N VAL A 217 -6.91 -11.26 17.36
CA VAL A 217 -7.92 -11.87 18.26
C VAL A 217 -8.36 -13.23 17.72
N ASP A 218 -8.48 -13.32 16.40
CA ASP A 218 -8.71 -14.54 15.63
C ASP A 218 -7.90 -14.49 14.31
N GLU A 219 -8.02 -15.46 13.41
CA GLU A 219 -7.24 -15.50 12.17
C GLU A 219 -7.45 -14.29 11.23
N THR A 220 -8.55 -13.56 11.40
CA THR A 220 -8.99 -12.47 10.52
C THR A 220 -9.11 -11.11 11.21
N THR A 221 -9.33 -11.10 12.52
CA THR A 221 -9.62 -9.92 13.32
C THR A 221 -8.38 -9.47 14.08
N ALA A 222 -7.87 -8.28 13.75
CA ALA A 222 -6.75 -7.68 14.46
C ALA A 222 -7.20 -7.00 15.76
N LEU A 223 -6.33 -7.02 16.77
CA LEU A 223 -6.53 -6.33 18.04
C LEU A 223 -6.67 -4.82 17.81
N ARG A 224 -7.80 -4.23 18.21
CA ARG A 224 -8.08 -2.79 18.04
C ARG A 224 -8.11 -1.99 19.33
N GLU A 225 -8.29 -2.65 20.46
CA GLU A 225 -8.46 -2.03 21.77
C GLU A 225 -7.67 -2.83 22.81
N ILE A 226 -7.01 -2.11 23.73
CA ILE A 226 -6.35 -2.71 24.89
C ILE A 226 -6.95 -2.06 26.13
N PHE A 227 -7.50 -2.89 27.02
CA PHE A 227 -8.01 -2.46 28.31
C PHE A 227 -6.91 -2.65 29.35
N PHE A 228 -6.46 -1.53 29.93
CA PHE A 228 -5.49 -1.54 31.02
C PHE A 228 -6.22 -1.38 32.35
N GLU A 229 -5.77 -2.12 33.35
CA GLU A 229 -6.27 -1.98 34.72
C GLU A 229 -6.08 -0.54 35.21
N GLY A 230 -7.11 0.03 35.82
CA GLY A 230 -7.12 1.42 36.29
C GLY A 230 -7.44 2.47 35.22
N SER A 231 -7.65 2.10 33.95
CA SER A 231 -8.15 3.01 32.91
C SER A 231 -9.62 2.77 32.60
N SER A 232 -10.43 3.83 32.63
CA SER A 232 -11.84 3.79 32.21
C SER A 232 -12.01 3.76 30.69
N ASN A 233 -10.97 4.12 29.94
CA ASN A 233 -10.99 4.15 28.48
C ASN A 233 -9.99 3.14 27.90
N PRO A 234 -10.37 2.42 26.82
CA PRO A 234 -9.42 1.57 26.11
C PRO A 234 -8.37 2.39 25.39
N VAL A 235 -7.19 1.80 25.26
CA VAL A 235 -6.16 2.28 24.34
C VAL A 235 -6.46 1.75 22.96
N PHE A 236 -6.69 2.64 21.99
CA PHE A 236 -6.90 2.24 20.61
C PHE A 236 -5.58 1.92 19.92
N VAL A 237 -5.63 0.85 19.15
CA VAL A 237 -4.52 0.29 18.38
C VAL A 237 -4.79 0.55 16.90
N GLN A 238 -3.84 1.13 16.20
CA GLN A 238 -3.91 1.35 14.75
C GLN A 238 -2.76 0.63 14.06
N HIS A 239 -3.12 -0.34 13.23
CA HIS A 239 -2.19 -1.15 12.46
C HIS A 239 -1.68 -0.39 11.23
N LYS A 240 -0.46 -0.71 10.79
CA LYS A 240 0.08 -0.22 9.51
C LYS A 240 -0.80 -0.60 8.32
N LEU A 241 -1.31 -1.83 8.32
CA LEU A 241 -2.20 -2.33 7.27
C LEU A 241 -3.62 -1.82 7.49
N ARG A 242 -4.09 -0.90 6.61
CA ARG A 242 -5.42 -0.29 6.73
C ARG A 242 -6.56 -1.30 6.76
N ALA A 243 -6.42 -2.45 6.10
CA ALA A 243 -7.44 -3.50 6.10
C ALA A 243 -7.73 -4.05 7.51
N LEU A 244 -6.73 -4.01 8.40
CA LEU A 244 -6.88 -4.46 9.79
C LEU A 244 -7.54 -3.39 10.68
N ASN A 245 -7.71 -2.16 10.18
CA ASN A 245 -8.22 -1.04 10.96
C ASN A 245 -9.76 -0.91 10.91
N VAL A 246 -10.49 -1.94 11.35
CA VAL A 246 -11.97 -1.94 11.51
C VAL A 246 -12.47 -1.14 12.72
N THR A 247 -13.63 -0.49 12.66
CA THR A 247 -14.14 0.34 13.77
C THR A 247 -14.18 -0.44 15.09
N PRO A 248 -13.49 0.03 16.15
CA PRO A 248 -13.45 -0.64 17.44
C PRO A 248 -14.82 -0.72 18.15
N SER A 249 -15.07 -1.79 18.91
CA SER A 249 -16.35 -2.07 19.56
C SER A 249 -16.76 -0.99 20.56
N SER A 250 -15.82 -0.47 21.36
CA SER A 250 -16.13 0.57 22.34
C SER A 250 -16.59 1.87 21.68
N ILE A 251 -16.10 2.15 20.46
CA ILE A 251 -16.53 3.30 19.66
C ILE A 251 -17.93 3.06 19.11
N LEU A 252 -18.23 1.84 18.62
CA LEU A 252 -19.57 1.48 18.16
C LEU A 252 -20.61 1.62 19.28
N GLU A 253 -20.30 1.12 20.47
CA GLU A 253 -21.16 1.23 21.65
C GLU A 253 -21.39 2.68 22.07
N ARG A 254 -20.31 3.48 22.11
CA ARG A 254 -20.40 4.92 22.41
C ARG A 254 -21.28 5.65 21.40
N ASN A 255 -21.09 5.38 20.11
CA ASN A 255 -21.89 5.99 19.05
C ASN A 255 -23.37 5.56 19.14
N ALA A 256 -23.64 4.29 19.45
CA ALA A 256 -24.99 3.78 19.65
C ALA A 256 -25.67 4.42 20.86
N LYS A 257 -24.95 4.59 21.98
CA LYS A 257 -25.45 5.28 23.17
C LYS A 257 -25.79 6.75 22.88
N GLN A 258 -24.89 7.47 22.21
CA GLN A 258 -25.13 8.86 21.80
C GLN A 258 -26.31 8.99 20.83
N ALA A 259 -26.49 8.02 19.92
CA ALA A 259 -27.63 8.02 19.02
C ALA A 259 -28.96 7.82 19.78
N ARG A 260 -28.99 6.94 20.79
CA ARG A 260 -30.15 6.74 21.68
C ARG A 260 -30.47 8.00 22.48
N GLU A 261 -29.46 8.64 23.06
CA GLU A 261 -29.62 9.88 23.83
C GLU A 261 -30.16 11.03 22.96
N ARG A 262 -29.68 11.16 21.71
CA ARG A 262 -30.21 12.13 20.74
C ARG A 262 -31.66 11.82 20.32
N GLY A 263 -32.00 10.54 20.16
CA GLY A 263 -33.38 10.12 19.85
C GLY A 263 -34.35 10.38 21.00
N ASN A 264 -33.91 10.16 22.24
CA ASN A 264 -34.72 10.43 23.43
C ASN A 264 -34.90 11.94 23.65
N ALA A 265 -33.84 12.75 23.49
CA ALA A 265 -33.92 14.21 23.58
C ALA A 265 -34.81 14.84 22.48
N ALA A 266 -34.81 14.29 21.27
CA ALA A 266 -35.73 14.70 20.20
C ALA A 266 -37.19 14.32 20.49
N SER A 267 -37.42 13.26 21.28
CA SER A 267 -38.76 12.80 21.67
C SER A 267 -39.32 13.58 22.86
N GLU A 268 -38.47 14.04 23.79
CA GLU A 268 -38.86 14.92 24.92
C GLU A 268 -39.08 16.38 24.51
N THR A 269 -38.50 16.84 23.39
CA THR A 269 -38.66 18.22 22.91
C THR A 269 -39.80 18.39 21.90
N ALA A 270 -40.62 17.37 21.63
CA ALA A 270 -41.81 17.53 20.79
C ALA A 270 -42.85 18.42 21.51
N PRO A 271 -43.05 19.68 21.10
CA PRO A 271 -44.09 20.51 21.70
C PRO A 271 -45.42 20.09 21.10
N THR A 272 -46.42 19.89 21.96
CA THR A 272 -47.85 19.94 21.58
C THR A 272 -48.07 21.17 20.70
N GLN A 273 -48.19 20.97 19.38
CA GLN A 273 -48.39 22.06 18.44
C GLN A 273 -49.82 22.58 18.55
N LEU A 274 -49.98 23.76 19.14
CA LEU A 274 -51.02 24.70 18.77
C LEU A 274 -50.36 26.02 18.39
N GLY A 275 -50.54 26.44 17.14
CA GLY A 275 -50.56 27.86 16.78
C GLY A 275 -49.26 28.51 16.27
N ASN A 276 -49.28 28.74 14.96
CA ASN A 276 -48.82 29.94 14.25
C ASN A 276 -47.39 30.06 13.71
N LYS A 277 -47.40 30.39 12.40
CA LYS A 277 -46.29 30.66 11.47
C LYS A 277 -45.64 32.02 11.72
N THR A 278 -44.30 32.08 11.60
CA THR A 278 -43.56 32.98 10.66
C THR A 278 -42.07 32.61 10.57
N PRO A 279 -41.35 32.92 9.45
CA PRO A 279 -40.03 32.37 9.15
C PRO A 279 -38.89 33.31 9.58
N GLY A 280 -37.85 32.77 10.23
CA GLY A 280 -36.70 33.52 10.72
C GLY A 280 -35.36 32.80 10.51
N LYS A 281 -34.65 33.23 9.45
CA LYS A 281 -33.19 33.30 9.24
C LYS A 281 -32.28 32.20 9.83
N ASN A 282 -31.67 31.47 8.91
CA ASN A 282 -30.43 30.70 9.06
C ASN A 282 -29.35 31.47 9.85
N THR A 283 -28.89 30.88 10.95
CA THR A 283 -27.59 31.23 11.55
C THR A 283 -26.81 29.95 11.80
N LEU A 284 -25.73 29.74 11.03
CA LEU A 284 -24.77 28.67 11.23
C LEU A 284 -24.18 28.74 12.64
N ARG A 285 -24.35 27.69 13.44
CA ARG A 285 -23.63 27.54 14.70
C ARG A 285 -22.22 27.02 14.43
N HIS A 286 -21.26 27.89 14.72
CA HIS A 286 -19.83 27.58 14.83
C HIS A 286 -19.63 26.64 16.02
N TRP A 287 -19.01 25.48 15.80
CA TRP A 287 -18.55 24.61 16.89
C TRP A 287 -17.14 25.05 17.29
N LYS A 288 -17.02 25.67 18.47
CA LYS A 288 -15.75 25.92 19.16
C LYS A 288 -15.45 24.68 20.00
N ILE A 289 -14.32 24.02 19.74
CA ILE A 289 -13.78 22.96 20.60
C ILE A 289 -12.70 23.62 21.44
N GLU A 290 -12.97 23.82 22.73
CA GLU A 290 -11.97 24.17 23.74
C GLU A 290 -11.42 22.87 24.34
N PHE A 291 -10.09 22.81 24.48
CA PHE A 291 -9.39 21.76 25.22
C PHE A 291 -8.92 22.37 26.53
N ASP A 292 -9.31 21.76 27.65
CA ASP A 292 -8.62 21.87 28.93
C ASP A 292 -7.29 21.10 28.91
#